data_AF-A0A661GPX7-F1
#
_entry.id   AF-A0A661GPX7-F1
#
_cell.length_a   1.000
_cell.length_b   1.000
_cell.length_c   1.000
_cell.angle_alpha   90.00
_cell.angle_beta   90.00
_cell.angle_gamma   90.00
#
_symmetry.space_group_name_H-M   'P 1'
#
loop_
_entity.id
_entity.type
_entity.pdbx_description
1 polymer ?
#
loop_
_entity_poly.entity_id
_entity_poly.type
_entity_poly.pdbx_seq_one_letter_code
_entity_poly.pdbx_strand_id
1 'polypeptide(L)'
;MCDTWDTEILLELSVCYCEQPTYPSRPVVTDTCAAVSKCVYGRTREGFKFSVSLTPSEPDKRCSNCCEVCENECVVLAYISWDPTKPITIENIDWSPRRSVSLYQATVITGISWLQGATYTPDQAKKVLGTKEQSDGIEVRFSKPVYAETLQPGVVDLWRIQGGGGLSGVISHIEGSFVNKPDTGLIEFFKYRDDSGETLNEGDRVLIIIRGNFILDECCQPIDAEHVGGLVPQIEDYLDDKIKPDNLPPRPPCVQAQHQPWTSGNGRPGATFESWFFIK
;
A
#
# COMPACT_ATOMS: atom_id res chain seq x y z
N MET A 1 -28.92 -9.46 36.38
CA MET A 1 -28.71 -9.03 34.99
C MET A 1 -27.34 -8.39 34.96
N CYS A 2 -26.34 -9.13 34.50
CA CYS A 2 -25.03 -8.56 34.23
C CYS A 2 -25.00 -8.32 32.72
N ASP A 3 -24.88 -7.05 32.35
CA ASP A 3 -24.76 -6.63 30.96
C ASP A 3 -23.54 -7.31 30.33
N THR A 4 -23.77 -7.94 29.18
CA THR A 4 -22.73 -8.48 28.30
C THR A 4 -22.04 -7.30 27.64
N TRP A 5 -20.84 -6.96 28.11
CA TRP A 5 -19.93 -6.11 27.35
C TRP A 5 -19.37 -6.98 26.22
N ASP A 6 -19.74 -6.68 24.98
CA ASP A 6 -19.00 -7.12 23.80
C ASP A 6 -17.62 -6.45 23.86
N THR A 7 -16.71 -7.01 24.65
CA THR A 7 -15.31 -6.59 24.64
C THR A 7 -14.55 -7.52 23.71
N GLU A 8 -14.52 -7.16 22.43
CA GLU A 8 -13.48 -7.66 21.54
C GLU A 8 -12.11 -7.29 22.13
N ILE A 9 -11.21 -8.27 22.17
CA ILE A 9 -9.83 -8.07 22.59
C ILE A 9 -8.99 -7.91 21.32
N LEU A 10 -8.18 -6.85 21.27
CA LEU A 10 -7.18 -6.64 20.24
C LEU A 10 -5.79 -7.01 20.79
N LEU A 11 -5.11 -7.94 20.14
CA LEU A 11 -3.71 -8.28 20.41
C LEU A 11 -2.83 -7.90 19.23
N GLU A 12 -1.68 -7.30 19.53
CA GLU A 12 -0.56 -7.18 18.60
C GLU A 12 0.43 -8.31 18.82
N LEU A 13 0.70 -9.08 17.78
CA LEU A 13 1.76 -10.09 17.76
C LEU A 13 2.98 -9.52 17.03
N SER A 14 4.12 -9.51 17.71
CA SER A 14 5.38 -8.97 17.18
C SER A 14 6.52 -9.97 17.32
N VAL A 15 7.47 -9.94 16.39
CA VAL A 15 8.74 -10.68 16.48
C VAL A 15 9.88 -9.72 16.74
N CYS A 16 10.65 -10.00 17.79
CA CYS A 16 11.75 -9.17 18.24
C CYS A 16 13.06 -9.90 18.01
N TYR A 17 14.01 -9.22 17.38
CA TYR A 17 15.38 -9.70 17.32
C TYR A 17 16.02 -9.63 18.71
N CYS A 18 16.92 -10.56 19.00
CA CYS A 18 17.64 -10.60 20.27
C CYS A 18 19.04 -11.14 20.02
N GLU A 19 20.04 -10.29 20.28
CA GLU A 19 21.43 -10.70 20.33
C GLU A 19 21.81 -11.17 21.72
N GLN A 20 22.35 -12.37 21.80
CA GLN A 20 22.92 -12.89 23.04
C GLN A 20 24.44 -13.06 22.85
N PRO A 21 25.27 -12.34 23.62
CA PRO A 21 26.70 -12.59 23.59
C PRO A 21 26.97 -14.01 24.09
N THR A 22 27.69 -14.80 23.30
CA THR A 22 28.05 -16.17 23.65
C THR A 22 29.55 -16.36 23.69
N TYR A 23 29.98 -17.24 24.59
CA TYR A 23 31.37 -17.65 24.81
C TYR A 23 32.34 -16.47 24.99
N PRO A 24 32.72 -16.13 26.24
CA PRO A 24 33.77 -15.14 26.44
C PRO A 24 35.05 -15.61 25.72
N SER A 25 35.53 -14.80 24.78
CA SER A 25 36.77 -15.05 24.09
C SER A 25 37.86 -14.20 24.71
N ARG A 26 39.05 -14.78 24.87
CA ARG A 26 40.21 -14.01 25.28
C ARG A 26 40.88 -13.49 24.00
N PRO A 27 41.03 -12.16 23.82
CA PRO A 27 41.75 -11.64 22.66
C PRO A 27 43.18 -12.22 22.67
N VAL A 28 43.60 -12.78 21.53
CA VAL A 28 44.90 -13.49 21.38
C VAL A 28 46.07 -12.50 21.28
N VAL A 29 45.80 -11.24 20.94
CA VAL A 29 46.80 -10.17 20.87
C VAL A 29 46.35 -9.01 21.76
N THR A 30 47.09 -8.78 22.85
CA THR A 30 47.00 -7.54 23.62
C THR A 30 48.00 -6.55 23.02
N ASP A 31 47.53 -5.40 22.55
CA ASP A 31 48.41 -4.28 22.22
C ASP A 31 49.27 -3.97 23.45
N THR A 32 50.59 -4.01 23.27
CA THR A 32 51.56 -3.99 24.35
C THR A 32 51.39 -2.74 25.22
N CYS A 33 51.22 -2.97 26.54
CA CYS A 33 51.14 -2.02 27.67
C CYS A 33 49.76 -1.73 28.30
N ALA A 34 48.67 -2.38 27.92
CA ALA A 34 47.41 -2.29 28.67
C ALA A 34 47.16 -3.51 29.58
N ALA A 35 46.71 -3.26 30.82
CA ALA A 35 46.25 -4.29 31.75
C ALA A 35 45.15 -5.15 31.11
N VAL A 36 45.20 -6.46 31.39
CA VAL A 36 44.34 -7.53 30.84
C VAL A 36 42.90 -7.02 30.63
N SER A 37 42.49 -6.85 29.37
CA SER A 37 41.13 -6.42 29.04
C SER A 37 40.13 -7.46 29.57
N LYS A 38 39.02 -7.00 30.17
CA LYS A 38 37.87 -7.84 30.54
C LYS A 38 37.47 -8.71 29.34
N CYS A 39 37.00 -9.94 29.60
CA CYS A 39 36.55 -10.88 28.56
C CYS A 39 35.71 -10.15 27.51
N VAL A 40 36.10 -10.27 26.25
CA VAL A 40 35.35 -9.70 25.12
C VAL A 40 34.56 -10.85 24.50
N TYR A 41 33.25 -10.66 24.36
CA TYR A 41 32.41 -11.64 23.70
C TYR A 41 32.76 -11.67 22.21
N GLY A 42 33.32 -12.78 21.74
CA GLY A 42 33.81 -12.92 20.37
C GLY A 42 32.81 -13.56 19.41
N ARG A 43 31.65 -14.01 19.93
CA ARG A 43 30.57 -14.61 19.15
C ARG A 43 29.22 -14.09 19.62
N THR A 44 28.40 -13.67 18.67
CA THR A 44 27.00 -13.32 18.92
C THR A 44 26.14 -14.50 18.53
N ARG A 45 25.20 -14.89 19.41
CA ARG A 45 24.11 -15.78 19.05
C ARG A 45 22.91 -14.92 18.71
N GLU A 46 22.43 -15.07 17.50
CA GLU A 46 21.21 -14.44 17.03
C GLU A 46 20.01 -15.28 17.47
N GLY A 47 18.97 -14.63 17.97
CA GLY A 47 17.73 -15.25 18.39
C GLY A 47 16.54 -14.35 18.09
N PHE A 48 15.34 -14.92 18.25
CA PHE A 48 14.08 -14.18 18.13
C PHE A 48 13.18 -14.48 19.32
N LYS A 49 12.43 -13.48 19.75
CA LYS A 49 11.40 -13.58 20.78
C LYS A 49 10.08 -13.12 20.18
N PHE A 50 9.01 -13.89 20.38
CA PHE A 50 7.67 -13.41 20.11
C PHE A 50 7.16 -12.60 21.31
N SER A 51 6.59 -11.44 21.02
CA SER A 51 5.96 -10.55 22.00
C SER A 51 4.50 -10.39 21.64
N VAL A 52 3.65 -10.31 22.66
CA VAL A 52 2.22 -10.10 22.53
C VAL A 52 1.86 -8.90 23.39
N SER A 53 1.17 -7.92 22.80
CA SER A 53 0.74 -6.70 23.48
C SER A 53 -0.76 -6.51 23.33
N LEU A 54 -1.42 -6.00 24.37
CA LEU A 54 -2.81 -5.51 24.32
C LEU A 54 -2.89 -4.04 23.86
N THR A 55 -1.74 -3.39 23.72
CA THR A 55 -1.62 -2.01 23.25
C THR A 55 -0.90 -2.05 21.91
N PRO A 56 -1.57 -1.69 20.81
CA PRO A 56 -0.94 -1.56 19.51
C PRO A 56 0.21 -0.56 19.56
N SER A 57 1.31 -0.91 18.91
CA SER A 57 2.46 -0.05 18.71
C SER A 57 2.12 1.03 17.67
N GLU A 58 2.69 2.23 17.85
CA GLU A 58 2.61 3.25 16.82
C GLU A 58 3.33 2.79 15.54
N PRO A 59 2.79 3.10 14.34
CA PRO A 59 3.45 2.79 13.08
C PRO A 59 4.87 3.39 13.01
N ASP A 60 5.80 2.65 12.41
CA ASP A 60 7.16 3.13 12.21
C ASP A 60 7.21 4.23 11.14
N LYS A 61 7.38 5.47 11.59
CA LYS A 61 7.48 6.69 10.76
C LYS A 61 8.92 7.14 10.50
N ARG A 62 9.91 6.32 10.87
CA ARG A 62 11.32 6.71 10.70
C ARG A 62 11.73 6.64 9.23
N CYS A 63 12.38 7.69 8.77
CA CYS A 63 12.99 7.77 7.45
C CYS A 63 14.45 7.31 7.42
N SER A 64 15.13 7.35 8.56
CA SER A 64 16.56 7.05 8.66
C SER A 64 16.82 5.54 8.76
N ASN A 65 17.77 5.06 7.96
CA ASN A 65 18.29 3.69 8.06
C ASN A 65 19.21 3.57 9.29
N CYS A 66 18.63 3.24 10.46
CA CYS A 66 19.28 2.62 11.62
C CYS A 66 20.68 3.15 12.02
N CYS A 67 20.89 4.46 12.12
CA CYS A 67 22.10 5.02 12.75
C CYS A 67 21.93 5.26 14.26
N GLU A 68 20.71 5.10 14.77
CA GLU A 68 20.38 5.23 16.20
C GLU A 68 20.21 3.85 16.83
N VAL A 69 20.55 3.74 18.11
CA VAL A 69 20.36 2.50 18.87
C VAL A 69 18.87 2.18 18.86
N CYS A 70 18.52 1.00 18.36
CA CYS A 70 17.13 0.58 18.30
C CYS A 70 16.63 0.32 19.73
N GLU A 71 15.76 1.18 20.25
CA GLU A 71 15.15 0.95 21.57
C GLU A 71 14.18 -0.25 21.55
N ASN A 72 13.64 -0.58 20.38
CA ASN A 72 12.67 -1.65 20.20
C ASN A 72 12.90 -2.41 18.87
N GLU A 73 13.59 -3.55 18.96
CA GLU A 73 13.96 -4.41 17.82
C GLU A 73 12.81 -5.34 17.36
N CYS A 74 11.56 -4.92 17.58
CA CYS A 74 10.36 -5.70 17.27
C CYS A 74 9.69 -5.22 15.98
N VAL A 75 9.21 -6.17 15.18
CA VAL A 75 8.36 -5.92 14.00
C VAL A 75 7.02 -6.60 14.21
N VAL A 76 5.94 -5.85 13.96
CA VAL A 76 4.57 -6.36 14.03
C VAL A 76 4.34 -7.39 12.92
N LEU A 77 3.75 -8.52 13.29
CA LEU A 77 3.41 -9.61 12.38
C LEU A 77 1.92 -9.65 12.05
N ALA A 78 1.06 -9.40 13.04
CA ALA A 78 -0.38 -9.45 12.89
C ALA A 78 -1.08 -8.73 14.05
N TYR A 79 -2.29 -8.25 13.77
CA TYR A 79 -3.28 -7.95 14.80
C TYR A 79 -4.28 -9.09 14.89
N ILE A 80 -4.70 -9.43 16.10
CA ILE A 80 -5.69 -10.49 16.36
C ILE A 80 -6.83 -9.86 17.14
N SER A 81 -8.00 -9.71 16.51
CA SER A 81 -9.23 -9.23 17.15
C SER A 81 -10.23 -10.36 17.28
N TRP A 82 -10.62 -10.71 18.50
CA TRP A 82 -11.61 -11.76 18.72
C TRP A 82 -12.43 -11.55 20.00
N ASP A 83 -13.58 -12.21 20.03
CA ASP A 83 -14.40 -12.41 21.22
C ASP A 83 -13.75 -13.49 22.10
N PRO A 84 -13.30 -13.16 23.33
CA PRO A 84 -12.60 -14.10 24.20
C PRO A 84 -13.42 -15.31 24.63
N THR A 85 -14.74 -15.29 24.43
CA THR A 85 -15.62 -16.44 24.71
C THR A 85 -15.66 -17.46 23.57
N LYS A 86 -15.10 -17.13 22.40
CA LYS A 86 -15.09 -17.95 21.20
C LYS A 86 -13.65 -18.37 20.81
N PRO A 87 -13.47 -19.50 20.11
CA PRO A 87 -12.17 -19.86 19.57
C PRO A 87 -11.73 -18.85 18.49
N ILE A 88 -10.43 -18.56 18.45
CA ILE A 88 -9.80 -17.74 17.42
C ILE A 88 -9.89 -18.47 16.08
N THR A 89 -10.37 -17.77 15.05
CA THR A 89 -10.39 -18.23 13.66
C THR A 89 -9.42 -17.42 12.80
N ILE A 90 -9.21 -17.84 11.55
CA ILE A 90 -8.26 -17.14 10.66
C ILE A 90 -8.76 -15.74 10.28
N GLU A 91 -10.08 -15.54 10.27
CA GLU A 91 -10.74 -14.26 10.01
C GLU A 91 -10.51 -13.25 11.14
N ASN A 92 -10.12 -13.72 12.34
CA ASN A 92 -9.75 -12.85 13.45
C ASN A 92 -8.34 -12.27 13.31
N ILE A 93 -7.53 -12.77 12.37
CA ILE A 93 -6.13 -12.39 12.21
C ILE A 93 -6.00 -11.42 11.05
N ASP A 94 -5.70 -10.16 11.36
CA ASP A 94 -5.30 -9.16 10.39
C ASP A 94 -3.78 -9.20 10.17
N TRP A 95 -3.39 -9.57 8.95
CA TRP A 95 -2.00 -9.63 8.53
C TRP A 95 -1.54 -8.36 7.80
N SER A 96 -2.38 -7.32 7.70
CA SER A 96 -2.04 -6.04 7.09
C SER A 96 -0.75 -5.39 7.60
N PRO A 97 -0.37 -5.46 8.89
CA PRO A 97 0.90 -4.86 9.35
C PRO A 97 2.14 -5.62 8.89
N ARG A 98 2.00 -6.86 8.40
CA ARG A 98 3.15 -7.64 7.95
C ARG A 98 3.81 -6.93 6.77
N ARG A 99 5.12 -6.74 6.85
CA ARG A 99 5.92 -6.08 5.81
C ARG A 99 7.06 -6.96 5.31
N SER A 100 7.55 -6.65 4.11
CA SER A 100 8.83 -7.17 3.64
C SER A 100 9.96 -6.69 4.54
N VAL A 101 10.98 -7.52 4.72
CA VAL A 101 12.19 -7.12 5.45
C VAL A 101 13.03 -6.23 4.54
N SER A 102 12.96 -4.92 4.77
CA SER A 102 13.74 -3.90 4.08
C SER A 102 14.20 -2.83 5.06
N LEU A 103 15.27 -2.10 4.70
CA LEU A 103 15.75 -0.95 5.48
C LEU A 103 14.71 0.17 5.54
N TYR A 104 13.96 0.31 4.45
CA TYR A 104 12.90 1.28 4.30
C TYR A 104 11.62 0.58 3.83
N GLN A 105 10.51 0.79 4.51
CA GLN A 105 9.21 0.33 4.06
C GLN A 105 8.65 1.36 3.07
N ALA A 106 8.70 1.02 1.79
CA ALA A 106 8.19 1.86 0.71
C ALA A 106 6.70 2.18 0.90
N THR A 107 6.32 3.40 0.54
CA THR A 107 4.92 3.80 0.44
C THR A 107 4.30 3.11 -0.76
N VAL A 108 3.12 2.52 -0.60
CA VAL A 108 2.41 1.77 -1.65
C VAL A 108 1.01 2.32 -1.84
N ILE A 109 0.40 2.06 -2.99
CA ILE A 109 -1.02 2.30 -3.25
C ILE A 109 -1.82 1.18 -2.58
N THR A 110 -2.71 1.55 -1.68
CA THR A 110 -3.54 0.61 -0.90
C THR A 110 -4.94 0.46 -1.47
N GLY A 111 -5.38 1.39 -2.32
CA GLY A 111 -6.69 1.29 -2.95
C GLY A 111 -6.87 2.25 -4.11
N ILE A 112 -7.75 1.87 -5.03
CA ILE A 112 -8.17 2.65 -6.20
C ILE A 112 -9.70 2.74 -6.28
N SER A 113 -10.27 3.80 -6.87
CA SER A 113 -11.74 3.92 -6.95
C SER A 113 -12.40 3.06 -8.03
N TRP A 114 -11.62 2.49 -8.95
CA TRP A 114 -12.10 1.62 -10.02
C TRP A 114 -11.59 0.19 -9.85
N LEU A 115 -12.12 -0.72 -10.66
CA LEU A 115 -11.66 -2.10 -10.69
C LEU A 115 -10.87 -2.37 -11.97
N GLN A 116 -9.63 -2.85 -11.79
CA GLN A 116 -8.76 -3.29 -12.87
C GLN A 116 -9.47 -4.30 -13.78
N GLY A 117 -9.42 -4.07 -15.10
CA GLY A 117 -9.98 -4.96 -16.11
C GLY A 117 -11.50 -5.11 -16.08
N ALA A 118 -12.21 -4.38 -15.22
CA ALA A 118 -13.67 -4.41 -15.17
C ALA A 118 -14.28 -3.75 -16.40
N THR A 119 -15.57 -3.99 -16.60
CA THR A 119 -16.36 -3.37 -17.66
C THR A 119 -17.41 -2.47 -17.07
N TYR A 120 -17.48 -1.23 -17.57
CA TYR A 120 -18.42 -0.21 -17.16
C TYR A 120 -19.26 0.25 -18.34
N THR A 121 -20.50 0.64 -18.08
CA THR A 121 -21.28 1.43 -19.06
C THR A 121 -20.65 2.81 -19.26
N PRO A 122 -20.91 3.49 -20.38
CA PRO A 122 -20.46 4.88 -20.58
C PRO A 122 -20.86 5.81 -19.43
N ASP A 123 -22.04 5.62 -18.84
CA ASP A 123 -22.51 6.43 -17.71
C ASP A 123 -21.81 6.11 -16.40
N GLN A 124 -21.51 4.84 -16.13
CA GLN A 124 -20.71 4.43 -14.98
C GLN A 124 -19.28 4.94 -15.12
N ALA A 125 -18.67 4.81 -16.30
CA ALA A 125 -17.31 5.28 -16.56
C ALA A 125 -17.18 6.80 -16.37
N LYS A 126 -18.16 7.58 -16.81
CA LYS A 126 -18.20 9.04 -16.56
C LYS A 126 -18.29 9.39 -15.08
N LYS A 127 -18.89 8.53 -14.24
CA LYS A 127 -18.87 8.71 -12.78
C LYS A 127 -17.48 8.39 -12.24
N VAL A 128 -16.89 7.24 -12.63
CA VAL A 128 -15.53 6.84 -12.23
C VAL A 128 -14.52 7.94 -12.53
N LEU A 129 -14.62 8.54 -13.73
CA LEU A 129 -13.69 9.56 -14.19
C LEU A 129 -14.02 10.98 -13.68
N GLY A 130 -15.12 11.19 -12.95
CA GLY A 130 -15.47 12.52 -12.45
C GLY A 130 -15.90 13.51 -13.53
N THR A 131 -16.33 13.03 -14.71
CA THR A 131 -16.72 13.89 -15.84
C THR A 131 -17.99 14.69 -15.51
N LYS A 132 -18.90 14.15 -14.68
CA LYS A 132 -20.19 14.79 -14.32
C LYS A 132 -20.12 15.71 -13.10
N GLU A 133 -19.37 15.33 -12.07
CA GLU A 133 -19.28 16.06 -10.80
C GLU A 133 -17.87 16.60 -10.61
N GLN A 134 -17.72 17.92 -10.45
CA GLN A 134 -16.40 18.58 -10.37
C GLN A 134 -15.58 18.15 -9.16
N SER A 135 -16.23 17.68 -8.10
CA SER A 135 -15.59 17.19 -6.88
C SER A 135 -15.22 15.70 -6.92
N ASP A 136 -15.49 15.01 -8.03
CA ASP A 136 -15.25 13.57 -8.15
C ASP A 136 -14.19 13.25 -9.22
N GLY A 137 -13.74 12.01 -9.25
CA GLY A 137 -12.67 11.54 -10.14
C GLY A 137 -12.14 10.17 -9.71
N ILE A 138 -11.12 9.69 -10.41
CA ILE A 138 -10.41 8.50 -9.96
C ILE A 138 -9.66 8.82 -8.66
N GLU A 139 -9.83 7.99 -7.64
CA GLU A 139 -9.19 8.15 -6.33
C GLU A 139 -8.10 7.09 -6.16
N VAL A 140 -6.98 7.51 -5.57
CA VAL A 140 -5.84 6.65 -5.25
C VAL A 140 -5.44 6.93 -3.81
N ARG A 141 -5.37 5.89 -2.98
CA ARG A 141 -4.97 5.96 -1.57
C ARG A 141 -3.59 5.35 -1.35
N PHE A 142 -2.83 5.95 -0.44
CA PHE A 142 -1.48 5.51 -0.09
C PHE A 142 -1.42 4.89 1.31
N SER A 143 -0.41 4.05 1.55
CA SER A 143 -0.14 3.49 2.88
C SER A 143 0.52 4.48 3.85
N LYS A 144 1.15 5.52 3.33
CA LYS A 144 1.79 6.61 4.07
C LYS A 144 1.55 7.93 3.34
N PRO A 145 1.65 9.08 4.02
CA PRO A 145 1.48 10.37 3.39
C PRO A 145 2.53 10.67 2.31
N VAL A 146 2.12 11.35 1.25
CA VAL A 146 2.96 11.81 0.14
C VAL A 146 2.89 13.31 -0.04
N TYR A 147 3.93 13.89 -0.62
CA TYR A 147 4.02 15.31 -0.91
C TYR A 147 3.10 15.71 -2.06
N ALA A 148 2.13 16.59 -1.77
CA ALA A 148 1.20 17.12 -2.75
C ALA A 148 1.88 17.95 -3.85
N GLU A 149 3.06 18.54 -3.57
CA GLU A 149 3.87 19.27 -4.56
C GLU A 149 4.41 18.34 -5.64
N THR A 150 4.53 17.04 -5.36
CA THR A 150 5.12 16.07 -6.32
C THR A 150 4.11 15.59 -7.35
N LEU A 151 2.82 15.75 -7.06
CA LEU A 151 1.70 15.49 -7.99
C LEU A 151 1.55 16.63 -9.01
N GLN A 152 2.47 16.66 -9.97
CA GLN A 152 2.52 17.62 -11.07
C GLN A 152 1.79 17.11 -12.32
N PRO A 153 1.47 18.00 -13.29
CA PRO A 153 1.00 17.58 -14.60
C PRO A 153 1.95 16.53 -15.22
N GLY A 154 1.37 15.44 -15.74
CA GLY A 154 2.15 14.31 -16.23
C GLY A 154 2.60 13.33 -15.13
N VAL A 155 2.12 13.41 -13.89
CA VAL A 155 2.25 12.27 -12.96
C VAL A 155 1.16 11.24 -13.20
N VAL A 156 -0.04 11.71 -13.55
CA VAL A 156 -1.21 10.89 -13.89
C VAL A 156 -1.57 11.16 -15.33
N ASP A 157 -1.63 10.11 -16.15
CA ASP A 157 -2.16 10.18 -17.51
C ASP A 157 -3.35 9.26 -17.66
N LEU A 158 -4.34 9.74 -18.43
CA LEU A 158 -5.50 8.97 -18.86
C LEU A 158 -5.45 8.84 -20.37
N TRP A 159 -5.59 7.62 -20.89
CA TRP A 159 -5.57 7.34 -22.31
C TRP A 159 -6.82 6.57 -22.71
N ARG A 160 -7.51 7.04 -23.74
CA ARG A 160 -8.57 6.27 -24.41
C ARG A 160 -7.96 5.50 -25.57
N ILE A 161 -8.23 4.20 -25.61
CA ILE A 161 -7.85 3.32 -26.71
C ILE A 161 -9.14 2.84 -27.34
N GLN A 162 -9.42 3.31 -28.55
CA GLN A 162 -10.72 3.06 -29.20
C GLN A 162 -10.86 1.62 -29.67
N GLY A 163 -11.97 0.98 -29.31
CA GLY A 163 -12.23 -0.43 -29.58
C GLY A 163 -13.63 -0.70 -30.14
N GLY A 164 -14.08 0.07 -31.12
CA GLY A 164 -15.35 -0.17 -31.83
C GLY A 164 -15.18 -0.94 -33.15
N GLY A 165 -16.30 -1.37 -33.74
CA GLY A 165 -16.33 -1.99 -35.08
C GLY A 165 -16.02 -1.03 -36.24
N GLY A 166 -15.84 0.26 -35.97
CA GLY A 166 -15.42 1.29 -36.91
C GLY A 166 -13.92 1.63 -36.80
N LEU A 167 -13.59 2.87 -36.41
CA LEU A 167 -12.21 3.23 -36.06
C LEU A 167 -11.75 2.41 -34.86
N SER A 168 -10.62 1.71 -35.02
CA SER A 168 -10.02 0.87 -33.99
C SER A 168 -8.52 1.17 -33.88
N GLY A 169 -7.99 1.10 -32.66
CA GLY A 169 -6.56 1.29 -32.41
C GLY A 169 -6.07 2.75 -32.35
N VAL A 170 -6.98 3.73 -32.42
CA VAL A 170 -6.64 5.13 -32.13
C VAL A 170 -6.43 5.27 -30.63
N ILE A 171 -5.30 5.88 -30.25
CA ILE A 171 -4.96 6.20 -28.87
C ILE A 171 -5.03 7.72 -28.73
N SER A 172 -5.88 8.21 -27.84
CA SER A 172 -6.03 9.64 -27.56
C SER A 172 -5.85 9.90 -26.06
N HIS A 173 -5.14 10.97 -25.74
CA HIS A 173 -4.99 11.43 -24.36
C HIS A 173 -6.31 12.02 -23.87
N ILE A 174 -6.75 11.65 -22.67
CA ILE A 174 -7.88 12.26 -21.97
C ILE A 174 -7.28 13.33 -21.05
N GLU A 175 -7.55 14.60 -21.35
CA GLU A 175 -7.13 15.70 -20.50
C GLU A 175 -7.81 15.62 -19.12
N GLY A 176 -7.04 15.90 -18.08
CA GLY A 176 -7.53 15.86 -16.71
C GLY A 176 -6.74 16.72 -15.74
N SER A 177 -7.25 16.82 -14.52
CA SER A 177 -6.66 17.62 -13.46
C SER A 177 -6.89 17.01 -12.08
N PHE A 178 -6.06 17.41 -11.12
CA PHE A 178 -6.21 17.02 -9.72
C PHE A 178 -7.37 17.76 -9.06
N VAL A 179 -8.18 17.04 -8.29
CA VAL A 179 -9.36 17.58 -7.61
C VAL A 179 -9.04 17.91 -6.17
N ASN A 180 -9.30 19.16 -5.74
CA ASN A 180 -9.10 19.65 -4.37
C ASN A 180 -7.70 19.34 -3.79
N LYS A 181 -6.69 19.15 -4.65
CA LYS A 181 -5.33 18.86 -4.23
C LYS A 181 -4.70 20.13 -3.68
N PRO A 182 -4.18 20.15 -2.44
CA PRO A 182 -3.44 21.30 -1.94
C PRO A 182 -2.17 21.52 -2.77
N ASP A 183 -1.70 22.77 -2.81
CA ASP A 183 -0.46 23.10 -3.51
C ASP A 183 0.76 22.51 -2.81
N THR A 184 0.73 22.45 -1.47
CA THR A 184 1.83 22.00 -0.62
C THR A 184 1.37 21.13 0.54
N GLY A 185 2.29 20.32 1.09
CA GLY A 185 2.08 19.51 2.28
C GLY A 185 1.84 18.03 2.01
N LEU A 186 1.63 17.27 3.08
CA LEU A 186 1.43 15.82 3.02
C LEU A 186 -0.06 15.48 2.86
N ILE A 187 -0.35 14.53 1.97
CA ILE A 187 -1.69 14.00 1.72
C ILE A 187 -1.66 12.47 1.71
N GLU A 188 -2.77 11.83 2.07
CA GLU A 188 -2.89 10.36 2.10
C GLU A 188 -3.55 9.79 0.85
N PHE A 189 -4.18 10.65 0.04
CA PHE A 189 -4.86 10.27 -1.18
C PHE A 189 -4.92 11.47 -2.15
N PHE A 190 -5.19 11.19 -3.42
CA PHE A 190 -5.56 12.21 -4.39
C PHE A 190 -6.74 11.75 -5.24
N LYS A 191 -7.42 12.73 -5.84
CA LYS A 191 -8.41 12.52 -6.91
C LYS A 191 -7.94 13.16 -8.21
N TYR A 192 -8.18 12.49 -9.34
CA TYR A 192 -7.86 13.00 -10.67
C TYR A 192 -9.08 12.82 -11.59
N ARG A 193 -9.49 13.88 -12.30
CA ARG A 193 -10.73 13.87 -13.08
C ARG A 193 -10.49 14.09 -14.56
N ASP A 194 -11.40 13.58 -15.38
CA ASP A 194 -11.50 13.88 -16.81
C ASP A 194 -12.14 15.25 -17.03
N ASP A 195 -11.39 16.15 -17.66
CA ASP A 195 -11.83 17.50 -18.05
C ASP A 195 -12.12 17.61 -19.55
N SER A 196 -11.79 16.58 -20.34
CA SER A 196 -11.93 16.61 -21.80
C SER A 196 -13.39 16.65 -22.26
N GLY A 197 -14.30 16.07 -21.47
CA GLY A 197 -15.70 15.90 -21.83
C GLY A 197 -15.91 14.97 -23.04
N GLU A 198 -14.88 14.21 -23.43
CA GLU A 198 -14.96 13.32 -24.58
C GLU A 198 -15.94 12.16 -24.33
N THR A 199 -16.64 11.75 -25.38
CA THR A 199 -17.53 10.60 -25.31
C THR A 199 -16.71 9.30 -25.27
N LEU A 200 -17.01 8.46 -24.27
CA LEU A 200 -16.57 7.07 -24.20
C LEU A 200 -17.60 6.20 -24.89
N ASN A 201 -17.17 5.39 -25.85
CA ASN A 201 -18.03 4.53 -26.65
C ASN A 201 -17.83 3.07 -26.25
N GLU A 202 -18.84 2.24 -26.54
CA GLU A 202 -18.74 0.79 -26.37
C GLU A 202 -17.50 0.23 -27.08
N GLY A 203 -16.76 -0.61 -26.35
CA GLY A 203 -15.53 -1.24 -26.79
C GLY A 203 -14.25 -0.43 -26.52
N ASP A 204 -14.37 0.84 -26.12
CA ASP A 204 -13.20 1.61 -25.68
C ASP A 204 -12.54 1.00 -24.45
N ARG A 205 -11.22 1.14 -24.35
CA ARG A 205 -10.44 0.87 -23.15
C ARG A 205 -9.88 2.18 -22.60
N VAL A 206 -10.12 2.44 -21.33
CA VAL A 206 -9.47 3.54 -20.60
C VAL A 206 -8.24 2.97 -19.90
N LEU A 207 -7.06 3.46 -20.26
CA LEU A 207 -5.77 3.15 -19.66
C LEU A 207 -5.38 4.28 -18.72
N ILE A 208 -5.03 3.94 -17.48
CA ILE A 208 -4.66 4.82 -16.39
C ILE A 208 -3.21 4.54 -16.06
N ILE A 209 -2.40 5.59 -16.05
CA ILE A 209 -0.96 5.52 -15.76
C ILE A 209 -0.67 6.48 -14.62
N ILE A 210 -0.05 5.99 -13.55
CA ILE A 210 0.44 6.82 -12.44
C ILE A 210 1.94 6.58 -12.28
N ARG A 211 2.74 7.62 -12.49
CA ARG A 211 4.20 7.52 -12.48
C ARG A 211 4.73 7.64 -11.05
N GLY A 212 4.77 6.52 -10.33
CA GLY A 212 5.20 6.45 -8.92
C GLY A 212 6.60 6.99 -8.64
N ASN A 213 7.52 6.90 -9.61
CA ASN A 213 8.85 7.50 -9.53
C ASN A 213 8.87 9.02 -9.25
N PHE A 214 7.76 9.72 -9.55
CA PHE A 214 7.64 11.17 -9.38
C PHE A 214 6.80 11.55 -8.16
N ILE A 215 6.25 10.59 -7.42
CA ILE A 215 5.50 10.84 -6.19
C ILE A 215 6.40 10.50 -5.02
N LEU A 216 6.70 11.50 -4.18
CA LEU A 216 7.57 11.29 -3.02
C LEU A 216 6.74 11.19 -1.74
N ASP A 217 7.10 10.23 -0.89
CA ASP A 217 6.56 10.13 0.46
C ASP A 217 7.21 11.10 1.45
N GLU A 218 6.75 11.11 2.70
CA GLU A 218 7.27 11.96 3.77
C GLU A 218 8.80 11.86 3.97
N CYS A 219 9.41 10.75 3.56
CA CYS A 219 10.85 10.47 3.64
C CYS A 219 11.62 10.81 2.35
N CYS A 220 10.98 11.51 1.40
CA CYS A 220 11.53 11.85 0.10
C CYS A 220 11.94 10.61 -0.72
N GLN A 221 11.30 9.47 -0.51
CA GLN A 221 11.47 8.27 -1.33
C GLN A 221 10.32 8.15 -2.33
N PRO A 222 10.57 7.63 -3.55
CA PRO A 222 9.48 7.38 -4.49
C PRO A 222 8.55 6.29 -3.95
N ILE A 223 7.26 6.38 -4.28
CA ILE A 223 6.32 5.30 -3.93
C ILE A 223 6.61 4.04 -4.76
N ASP A 224 6.34 2.85 -4.20
CA ASP A 224 6.39 1.58 -4.92
C ASP A 224 5.03 1.31 -5.60
N ALA A 225 4.97 1.68 -6.87
CA ALA A 225 3.73 1.79 -7.64
C ALA A 225 3.43 0.57 -8.52
N GLU A 226 4.23 -0.49 -8.49
CA GLU A 226 4.05 -1.60 -9.43
C GLU A 226 2.71 -2.33 -9.22
N HIS A 227 1.84 -2.38 -10.23
CA HIS A 227 0.50 -2.96 -10.10
C HIS A 227 0.50 -4.50 -10.28
N VAL A 228 1.09 -5.21 -9.31
CA VAL A 228 1.29 -6.66 -9.41
C VAL A 228 -0.04 -7.41 -9.46
N GLY A 229 -0.23 -8.21 -10.52
CA GLY A 229 -1.39 -9.06 -10.70
C GLY A 229 -2.71 -8.33 -10.99
N GLY A 230 -2.73 -6.99 -10.97
CA GLY A 230 -3.94 -6.21 -11.16
C GLY A 230 -4.90 -6.27 -9.97
N LEU A 231 -4.37 -6.41 -8.75
CA LEU A 231 -5.14 -6.80 -7.57
C LEU A 231 -5.24 -5.72 -6.49
N VAL A 232 -4.74 -4.50 -6.74
CA VAL A 232 -5.00 -3.39 -5.81
C VAL A 232 -6.50 -3.25 -5.62
N PRO A 233 -7.00 -3.31 -4.37
CA PRO A 233 -8.42 -3.41 -4.11
C PRO A 233 -9.13 -2.11 -4.45
N GLN A 234 -10.41 -2.24 -4.77
CA GLN A 234 -11.27 -1.07 -4.85
C GLN A 234 -11.50 -0.53 -3.44
N ILE A 235 -11.41 0.78 -3.29
CA ILE A 235 -11.69 1.51 -2.05
C ILE A 235 -13.12 1.21 -1.59
N GLU A 236 -13.31 0.96 -0.28
CA GLU A 236 -14.60 0.56 0.29
C GLU A 236 -15.75 1.52 -0.02
N ASP A 237 -15.48 2.83 0.01
CA ASP A 237 -16.46 3.88 -0.33
C ASP A 237 -17.03 3.76 -1.76
N TYR A 238 -16.34 3.02 -2.63
CA TYR A 238 -16.71 2.76 -4.01
C TYR A 238 -17.28 1.34 -4.24
N LEU A 239 -17.35 0.50 -3.19
CA LEU A 239 -17.96 -0.84 -3.25
C LEU A 239 -19.49 -0.80 -3.15
N ASP A 240 -20.05 0.19 -2.43
CA ASP A 240 -21.50 0.34 -2.22
C ASP A 240 -22.17 1.09 -3.38
N ASP A 241 -22.99 0.37 -4.17
CA ASP A 241 -24.04 0.74 -5.16
C ASP A 241 -23.90 1.98 -6.09
N LYS A 242 -22.92 2.85 -5.92
CA LYS A 242 -22.78 4.09 -6.70
C LYS A 242 -22.15 3.85 -8.07
N ILE A 243 -21.21 2.90 -8.16
CA ILE A 243 -20.52 2.52 -9.40
C ILE A 243 -20.14 1.03 -9.40
N LYS A 244 -21.15 0.17 -9.50
CA LYS A 244 -20.92 -1.27 -9.69
C LYS A 244 -20.62 -1.55 -11.18
N PRO A 245 -19.47 -2.15 -11.53
CA PRO A 245 -19.22 -2.54 -12.92
C PRO A 245 -20.20 -3.62 -13.38
N ASP A 246 -20.51 -3.62 -14.67
CA ASP A 246 -21.41 -4.59 -15.29
C ASP A 246 -20.79 -5.99 -15.31
N ASN A 247 -19.48 -6.07 -15.53
CA ASN A 247 -18.73 -7.32 -15.50
C ASN A 247 -17.41 -7.15 -14.76
N LEU A 248 -17.10 -8.15 -13.93
CA LEU A 248 -15.82 -8.26 -13.24
C LEU A 248 -14.89 -9.16 -14.07
N PRO A 249 -13.58 -8.87 -14.09
CA PRO A 249 -12.62 -9.79 -14.68
C PRO A 249 -12.60 -11.12 -13.92
N PRO A 250 -12.19 -12.22 -14.56
CA PRO A 250 -11.92 -13.46 -13.85
C PRO A 250 -10.84 -13.22 -12.78
N ARG A 251 -11.06 -13.73 -11.57
CA ARG A 251 -10.06 -13.64 -10.50
C ARG A 251 -8.84 -14.49 -10.85
N PRO A 252 -7.61 -13.95 -10.77
CA PRO A 252 -6.42 -14.76 -10.97
C PRO A 252 -6.27 -15.85 -9.89
N PRO A 253 -5.56 -16.95 -10.17
CA PRO A 253 -5.47 -18.09 -9.26
C PRO A 253 -4.81 -17.76 -7.91
N CYS A 254 -4.02 -16.69 -7.86
CA CYS A 254 -3.27 -16.30 -6.67
C CYS A 254 -4.10 -15.51 -5.64
N VAL A 255 -5.34 -15.10 -5.95
CA VAL A 255 -6.15 -14.24 -5.06
C VAL A 255 -6.42 -14.90 -3.69
N GLN A 256 -6.58 -16.22 -3.65
CA GLN A 256 -6.94 -16.95 -2.43
C GLN A 256 -5.73 -17.35 -1.56
N ALA A 257 -4.51 -17.18 -2.05
CA ALA A 257 -3.30 -17.69 -1.40
C ALA A 257 -2.60 -16.65 -0.50
N GLN A 258 -3.04 -15.39 -0.53
CA GLN A 258 -2.39 -14.33 0.24
C GLN A 258 -3.09 -14.08 1.56
N HIS A 259 -2.28 -14.07 2.62
CA HIS A 259 -2.71 -13.65 3.95
C HIS A 259 -2.68 -12.12 4.11
N GLN A 260 -1.92 -11.40 3.28
CA GLN A 260 -1.83 -9.94 3.30
C GLN A 260 -2.86 -9.29 2.36
N PRO A 261 -3.31 -8.06 2.65
CA PRO A 261 -4.10 -7.28 1.72
C PRO A 261 -3.29 -6.99 0.46
N TRP A 262 -3.97 -7.00 -0.68
CA TRP A 262 -3.35 -6.60 -1.94
C TRP A 262 -3.05 -5.10 -1.92
N THR A 263 -1.84 -4.75 -2.35
CA THR A 263 -1.36 -3.36 -2.50
C THR A 263 -0.52 -3.28 -3.77
N SER A 264 -0.15 -2.07 -4.19
CA SER A 264 0.88 -1.95 -5.21
C SER A 264 2.24 -2.32 -4.64
N GLY A 265 3.14 -2.63 -5.54
CA GLY A 265 4.55 -2.74 -5.31
C GLY A 265 5.10 -4.15 -5.23
N ASN A 266 6.42 -4.23 -5.29
CA ASN A 266 7.20 -5.46 -5.21
C ASN A 266 8.25 -5.44 -4.10
N GLY A 267 8.23 -4.40 -3.25
CA GLY A 267 9.20 -4.13 -2.21
C GLY A 267 10.36 -3.22 -2.65
N ARG A 268 10.26 -2.54 -3.79
CA ARG A 268 11.28 -1.61 -4.31
C ARG A 268 10.63 -0.27 -4.68
N PRO A 269 11.00 0.84 -4.00
CA PRO A 269 10.56 2.18 -4.35
C PRO A 269 10.68 2.48 -5.85
N GLY A 270 9.63 3.06 -6.43
CA GLY A 270 9.54 3.45 -7.83
C GLY A 270 8.54 2.65 -8.65
N ALA A 271 8.79 2.59 -9.96
CA ALA A 271 7.92 2.03 -11.00
C ALA A 271 6.71 2.91 -11.38
N THR A 272 5.92 2.39 -12.31
CA THR A 272 4.70 3.00 -12.83
C THR A 272 3.53 2.08 -12.48
N PHE A 273 2.47 2.65 -11.92
CA PHE A 273 1.21 1.97 -11.78
C PHE A 273 0.46 2.04 -13.10
N GLU A 274 0.21 0.88 -13.72
CA GLU A 274 -0.59 0.78 -14.93
C GLU A 274 -1.87 0.00 -14.63
N SER A 275 -2.99 0.57 -15.05
CA SER A 275 -4.30 -0.02 -14.81
C SER A 275 -5.27 0.36 -15.91
N TRP A 276 -6.33 -0.42 -16.13
CA TRP A 276 -7.32 -0.13 -17.17
C TRP A 276 -8.70 -0.66 -16.81
N PHE A 277 -9.71 -0.18 -17.52
CA PHE A 277 -11.04 -0.78 -17.58
C PHE A 277 -11.63 -0.63 -18.99
N PHE A 278 -12.72 -1.34 -19.26
CA PHE A 278 -13.38 -1.37 -20.56
C PHE A 278 -14.75 -0.69 -20.50
N ILE A 279 -15.18 -0.18 -21.65
CA ILE A 279 -16.52 0.38 -21.86
C ILE A 279 -17.36 -0.65 -22.63
N LYS A 280 -18.61 -0.89 -22.19
CA LYS A 280 -19.56 -1.75 -22.88
C LYS A 280 -20.99 -1.27 -22.73
#